data_AF-A0A558ACW7-F1
#
_entry.id   AF-A0A558ACW7-F1
#
_cell.length_a   1.000
_cell.length_b   1.000
_cell.length_c   1.000
_cell.angle_alpha   90.00
_cell.angle_beta   90.00
_cell.angle_gamma   90.00
#
_symmetry.space_group_name_H-M   'P 1'
#
loop_
_entity.id
_entity.type
_entity.pdbx_description
1 polymer ?
#
loop_
_entity_poly.entity_id
_entity_poly.type
_entity_poly.pdbx_seq_one_letter_code
_entity_poly.pdbx_strand_id
1 'polypeptide(L)'
;MRWLEARLAGGQDLVGPEVLHDWVEQARSKFDGATVTDFVPVLVEREVRRRLRATRGEVDLVAWARETAQRLLATGLPRRWAHTQGVARQAVAVAPALPPRDRPVLVASAWLHDIGYAAELAETGMHQLDGAAFLLRQGIPRRICALVAHHAGASAVAELIGLSGRLAGYADERTAVRDALWYCDMTTSPDGEPVSFAKRMAELRARRGPDDPVVRALAANEKERAAAVRRTEKLLAAAAA
;
A
#
# COMPACT_ATOMS: atom_id res chain seq x y z
N MET A 1 -3.24 0.75 37.31
CA MET A 1 -3.03 0.92 35.86
C MET A 1 -3.84 -0.05 35.00
N ARG A 2 -4.27 -1.22 35.51
CA ARG A 2 -5.12 -2.18 34.76
C ARG A 2 -6.37 -1.61 34.09
N TRP A 3 -7.00 -0.59 34.67
CA TRP A 3 -8.13 0.12 34.04
C TRP A 3 -7.72 0.94 32.80
N LEU A 4 -6.50 1.49 32.78
CA LEU A 4 -5.93 2.18 31.62
C LEU A 4 -5.58 1.16 30.53
N GLU A 5 -5.01 0.02 30.90
CA GLU A 5 -4.72 -1.09 29.97
C GLU A 5 -5.98 -1.60 29.29
N ALA A 6 -7.03 -1.92 30.07
CA ALA A 6 -8.32 -2.36 29.53
C ALA A 6 -8.94 -1.31 28.57
N ARG A 7 -8.79 -0.02 28.90
CA ARG A 7 -9.27 1.09 28.08
C ARG A 7 -8.43 1.33 26.81
N LEU A 8 -7.13 1.05 26.85
CA LEU A 8 -6.24 1.15 25.69
C LEU A 8 -6.33 -0.09 24.78
N ALA A 9 -6.65 -1.26 25.35
CA ALA A 9 -6.87 -2.51 24.63
C ALA A 9 -8.17 -2.49 23.81
N GLY A 10 -9.21 -1.77 24.25
CA GLY A 10 -10.54 -1.68 23.63
C GLY A 10 -10.64 -1.02 22.25
N GLY A 11 -9.59 -1.10 21.42
CA GLY A 11 -9.56 -0.61 20.04
C GLY A 11 -8.24 -0.91 19.31
N GLN A 12 -7.52 -1.95 19.74
CA GLN A 12 -6.18 -2.32 19.26
C GLN A 12 -6.11 -3.79 18.86
N ASP A 13 -6.22 -4.09 17.56
CA ASP A 13 -6.09 -5.47 17.04
C ASP A 13 -4.63 -5.90 16.77
N LEU A 14 -3.66 -4.97 16.91
CA LEU A 14 -2.28 -5.16 16.46
C LEU A 14 -1.27 -5.34 17.61
N VAL A 15 -1.67 -5.10 18.86
CA VAL A 15 -0.76 -5.19 20.03
C VAL A 15 -1.39 -6.07 21.10
N GLY A 16 -0.73 -7.18 21.42
CA GLY A 16 -1.18 -8.13 22.42
C GLY A 16 -1.18 -7.57 23.85
N PRO A 17 -1.99 -8.14 24.77
CA PRO A 17 -2.18 -7.62 26.13
C PRO A 17 -0.90 -7.49 26.96
N GLU A 18 0.02 -8.45 26.82
CA GLU A 18 1.29 -8.49 27.56
C GLU A 18 2.23 -7.35 27.14
N VAL A 19 2.31 -7.08 25.83
CA VAL A 19 3.12 -5.98 25.29
C VAL A 19 2.54 -4.61 25.68
N LEU A 20 1.22 -4.48 25.68
CA LEU A 20 0.55 -3.28 26.15
C LEU A 20 0.81 -3.04 27.63
N HIS A 21 0.78 -4.10 28.45
CA HIS A 21 1.11 -4.05 29.87
C HIS A 21 2.55 -3.58 30.11
N ASP A 22 3.51 -4.19 29.43
CA ASP A 22 4.92 -3.80 29.51
C ASP A 22 5.13 -2.32 29.17
N TRP A 23 4.44 -1.81 28.14
CA TRP A 23 4.56 -0.40 27.76
C TRP A 23 3.95 0.54 28.79
N VAL A 24 2.86 0.14 29.43
CA VAL A 24 2.23 0.91 30.49
C VAL A 24 3.14 0.98 31.72
N GLU A 25 3.75 -0.14 32.12
CA GLU A 25 4.70 -0.15 33.26
C GLU A 25 6.00 0.60 32.93
N GLN A 26 6.54 0.46 31.71
CA GLN A 26 7.75 1.17 31.28
C GLN A 26 7.53 2.69 31.11
N ALA A 27 6.32 3.10 30.72
CA ALA A 27 5.96 4.52 30.69
C ALA A 27 5.73 5.07 32.10
N ARG A 28 5.20 4.25 33.01
CA ARG A 28 4.96 4.60 34.41
C ARG A 28 6.26 4.75 35.21
N SER A 29 7.24 3.86 35.01
CA SER A 29 8.50 3.88 35.76
C SER A 29 9.31 5.17 35.57
N LYS A 30 9.06 5.92 34.49
CA LYS A 30 9.62 7.26 34.26
C LYS A 30 9.18 8.29 35.31
N PHE A 31 8.15 7.97 36.10
CA PHE A 31 7.60 8.82 37.14
C PHE A 31 7.84 8.24 38.54
N ASP A 32 8.70 7.23 38.67
CA ASP A 32 9.10 6.69 39.97
C ASP A 32 9.81 7.79 40.78
N GLY A 33 9.28 8.09 41.97
CA GLY A 33 9.77 9.18 42.83
C GLY A 33 9.16 10.56 42.53
N ALA A 34 8.16 10.67 41.65
CA ALA A 34 7.44 11.92 41.44
C ALA A 34 6.68 12.36 42.71
N THR A 35 6.89 13.61 43.14
CA THR A 35 6.19 14.23 44.27
C THR A 35 4.73 14.59 43.96
N VAL A 36 4.38 14.73 42.68
CA VAL A 36 3.00 14.98 42.21
C VAL A 36 2.59 13.83 41.31
N THR A 37 1.57 13.08 41.73
CA THR A 37 1.17 11.82 41.08
C THR A 37 -0.16 11.90 40.32
N ASP A 38 -0.96 12.94 40.53
CA ASP A 38 -2.31 13.09 39.95
C ASP A 38 -2.33 13.04 38.41
N PHE A 39 -1.28 13.53 37.76
CA PHE A 39 -1.17 13.58 36.29
C PHE A 39 -0.52 12.34 35.67
N VAL A 40 0.10 11.47 36.49
CA VAL A 40 0.86 10.31 36.00
C VAL A 40 0.01 9.41 35.09
N PRO A 41 -1.26 9.08 35.40
CA PRO A 41 -2.08 8.25 34.51
C PRO A 41 -2.30 8.85 33.12
N VAL A 42 -2.48 10.18 33.02
CA VAL A 42 -2.72 10.89 31.75
C VAL A 42 -1.44 10.96 30.92
N LEU A 43 -0.28 11.18 31.57
CA LEU A 43 1.02 11.23 30.91
C LEU A 43 1.44 9.85 30.40
N VAL A 44 1.22 8.80 31.19
CA VAL A 44 1.43 7.41 30.78
C VAL A 44 0.55 7.06 29.59
N GLU A 45 -0.74 7.41 29.65
CA GLU A 45 -1.66 7.20 28.52
C GLU A 45 -1.18 7.91 27.24
N ARG A 46 -0.76 9.17 27.34
CA ARG A 46 -0.29 9.96 26.19
C ARG A 46 0.95 9.33 25.54
N GLU A 47 1.89 8.85 26.35
CA GLU A 47 3.10 8.17 25.91
C GLU A 47 2.76 6.84 25.20
N VAL A 48 1.91 6.02 25.83
CA VAL A 48 1.49 4.72 25.27
C VAL A 48 0.67 4.92 23.99
N ARG A 49 -0.23 5.91 23.93
CA ARG A 49 -0.95 6.26 22.69
C ARG A 49 -0.03 6.77 21.58
N ARG A 50 1.04 7.49 21.91
CA ARG A 50 2.05 7.90 20.92
C ARG A 50 2.79 6.69 20.37
N ARG A 51 3.19 5.76 21.25
CA ARG A 51 3.81 4.48 20.86
C ARG A 51 2.86 3.64 20.01
N LEU A 52 1.61 3.43 20.42
CA LEU A 52 0.60 2.72 19.63
C LEU A 52 0.39 3.34 18.24
N ARG A 53 0.42 4.67 18.12
CA ARG A 53 0.35 5.36 16.81
C ARG A 53 1.61 5.16 15.96
N ALA A 54 2.79 5.11 16.58
CA ALA A 54 4.07 4.89 15.90
C ALA A 54 4.25 3.42 15.48
N THR A 55 3.91 2.46 16.35
CA THR A 55 3.95 1.02 16.08
C THR A 55 2.97 0.65 14.96
N ARG A 56 1.76 1.23 14.95
CA ARG A 56 0.80 1.11 13.84
C ARG A 56 1.26 1.76 12.52
N GLY A 57 2.34 2.54 12.52
CA GLY A 57 2.58 3.57 11.49
C GLY A 57 3.42 3.14 10.28
N GLU A 58 4.53 2.44 10.45
CA GLU A 58 5.55 2.37 9.37
C GLU A 58 6.17 0.98 9.13
N VAL A 59 6.61 0.29 10.17
CA VAL A 59 7.24 -1.05 10.03
C VAL A 59 6.20 -2.16 10.03
N ASP A 60 5.09 -1.97 10.75
CA ASP A 60 3.96 -2.92 10.83
C ASP A 60 3.15 -2.97 9.53
N LEU A 61 2.86 -1.81 8.93
CA LEU A 61 2.09 -1.74 7.68
C LEU A 61 2.80 -2.42 6.49
N VAL A 62 4.10 -2.17 6.30
CA VAL A 62 4.86 -2.75 5.18
C VAL A 62 5.08 -4.25 5.38
N ALA A 63 5.35 -4.69 6.61
CA ALA A 63 5.46 -6.11 6.94
C ALA A 63 4.14 -6.84 6.70
N TRP A 64 3.04 -6.32 7.26
CA TRP A 64 1.69 -6.85 7.05
C TRP A 64 1.31 -6.90 5.56
N ALA A 65 1.64 -5.85 4.80
CA ALA A 65 1.37 -5.78 3.37
C ALA A 65 2.09 -6.89 2.61
N ARG A 66 3.38 -7.11 2.91
CA ARG A 66 4.18 -8.19 2.35
C ARG A 66 3.62 -9.56 2.71
N GLU A 67 3.32 -9.81 3.98
CA GLU A 67 2.78 -11.08 4.46
C GLU A 67 1.42 -11.40 3.83
N THR A 68 0.56 -10.39 3.71
CA THR A 68 -0.73 -10.49 3.04
C THR A 68 -0.56 -10.83 1.56
N ALA A 69 0.31 -10.12 0.85
CA ALA A 69 0.59 -10.40 -0.55
C ALA A 69 1.20 -11.79 -0.76
N GLN A 70 2.13 -12.21 0.11
CA GLN A 70 2.73 -13.53 0.06
C GLN A 70 1.68 -14.63 0.25
N ARG A 71 0.83 -14.51 1.29
CA ARG A 71 -0.25 -15.46 1.57
C ARG A 71 -1.20 -15.61 0.38
N LEU A 72 -1.55 -14.51 -0.28
CA LEU A 72 -2.52 -14.48 -1.38
C LEU A 72 -1.93 -14.93 -2.72
N LEU A 73 -0.65 -14.65 -2.98
CA LEU A 73 -0.07 -14.79 -4.31
C LEU A 73 0.97 -15.91 -4.44
N ALA A 74 1.73 -16.23 -3.40
CA ALA A 74 2.95 -17.04 -3.54
C ALA A 74 2.67 -18.46 -4.04
N THR A 75 1.64 -19.12 -3.52
CA THR A 75 1.32 -20.51 -3.87
C THR A 75 0.53 -20.61 -5.17
N GLY A 76 -0.53 -19.81 -5.33
CA GLY A 76 -1.45 -19.93 -6.48
C GLY A 76 -1.00 -19.15 -7.72
N LEU A 77 -0.15 -18.13 -7.56
CA LEU A 77 0.21 -17.18 -8.61
C LEU A 77 1.71 -16.83 -8.56
N PRO A 78 2.63 -17.82 -8.65
CA PRO A 78 4.06 -17.61 -8.38
C PRO A 78 4.71 -16.54 -9.28
N ARG A 79 4.29 -16.43 -10.53
CA ARG A 79 4.77 -15.37 -11.44
C ARG A 79 4.27 -13.98 -11.01
N ARG A 80 3.01 -13.88 -10.59
CA ARG A 80 2.44 -12.64 -10.03
C ARG A 80 3.16 -12.23 -8.74
N TRP A 81 3.50 -13.22 -7.91
CA TRP A 81 4.30 -13.00 -6.71
C TRP A 81 5.71 -12.50 -7.03
N ALA A 82 6.37 -13.05 -8.06
CA ALA A 82 7.67 -12.55 -8.54
C ALA A 82 7.56 -11.08 -9.02
N HIS A 83 6.56 -10.77 -9.83
CA HIS A 83 6.25 -9.40 -10.25
C HIS A 83 6.06 -8.46 -9.04
N THR A 84 5.18 -8.83 -8.10
CA THR A 84 4.87 -8.03 -6.90
C THR A 84 6.11 -7.73 -6.07
N GLN A 85 7.01 -8.72 -5.89
CA GLN A 85 8.29 -8.50 -5.23
C GLN A 85 9.18 -7.50 -5.98
N GLY A 86 9.22 -7.57 -7.31
CA GLY A 86 9.94 -6.60 -8.15
C GLY A 86 9.40 -5.18 -8.01
N VAL A 87 8.08 -5.02 -8.05
CA VAL A 87 7.41 -3.72 -7.85
C VAL A 87 7.71 -3.15 -6.47
N ALA A 88 7.67 -3.98 -5.43
CA ALA A 88 8.03 -3.57 -4.07
C ALA A 88 9.52 -3.18 -3.95
N ARG A 89 10.44 -3.90 -4.59
CA ARG A 89 11.87 -3.50 -4.64
C ARG A 89 12.05 -2.13 -5.31
N GLN A 90 11.37 -1.87 -6.42
CA GLN A 90 11.40 -0.55 -7.06
C GLN A 90 10.80 0.52 -6.15
N ALA A 91 9.70 0.23 -5.47
CA ALA A 91 9.06 1.16 -4.53
C ALA A 91 10.01 1.55 -3.38
N VAL A 92 10.76 0.58 -2.83
CA VAL A 92 11.80 0.86 -1.82
C VAL A 92 12.89 1.77 -2.37
N ALA A 93 13.33 1.56 -3.62
CA ALA A 93 14.34 2.41 -4.26
C ALA A 93 13.83 3.83 -4.57
N VAL A 94 12.55 3.99 -4.89
CA VAL A 94 11.92 5.29 -5.21
C VAL A 94 11.54 6.08 -3.96
N ALA A 95 11.20 5.39 -2.87
CA ALA A 95 10.70 6.01 -1.63
C ALA A 95 11.55 7.18 -1.10
N PRO A 96 12.91 7.16 -1.12
CA PRO A 96 13.71 8.28 -0.63
C PRO A 96 13.40 9.63 -1.32
N ALA A 97 12.97 9.61 -2.58
CA ALA A 97 12.62 10.81 -3.35
C ALA A 97 11.24 11.39 -2.99
N LEU A 98 10.47 10.71 -2.13
CA LEU A 98 9.18 11.16 -1.62
C LEU A 98 9.29 11.72 -0.19
N PRO A 99 8.33 12.56 0.25
CA PRO A 99 8.24 13.00 1.64
C PRO A 99 8.22 11.79 2.61
N PRO A 100 8.88 11.85 3.78
CA PRO A 100 9.01 10.71 4.69
C PRO A 100 7.69 9.99 5.00
N ARG A 101 6.62 10.74 5.25
CA ARG A 101 5.26 10.21 5.52
C ARG A 101 4.64 9.38 4.39
N ASP A 102 5.11 9.55 3.16
CA ASP A 102 4.55 8.93 1.96
C ASP A 102 5.29 7.65 1.56
N ARG A 103 6.50 7.45 2.09
CA ARG A 103 7.36 6.28 1.84
C ARG A 103 6.71 4.94 2.21
N PRO A 104 6.19 4.74 3.44
CA PRO A 104 5.51 3.49 3.79
C PRO A 104 4.25 3.26 2.98
N VAL A 105 3.54 4.33 2.60
CA VAL A 105 2.32 4.25 1.78
C VAL A 105 2.64 3.71 0.39
N LEU A 106 3.71 4.19 -0.25
CA LEU A 106 4.17 3.68 -1.54
C LEU A 106 4.54 2.19 -1.44
N VAL A 107 5.39 1.82 -0.48
CA VAL A 107 5.91 0.44 -0.37
C VAL A 107 4.79 -0.55 -0.01
N ALA A 108 3.89 -0.19 0.90
CA ALA A 108 2.73 -1.02 1.22
C ALA A 108 1.80 -1.18 0.01
N SER A 109 1.49 -0.08 -0.70
CA SER A 109 0.66 -0.15 -1.91
C SER A 109 1.30 -0.99 -3.01
N ALA A 110 2.63 -0.97 -3.14
CA ALA A 110 3.38 -1.79 -4.08
C ALA A 110 3.26 -3.29 -3.78
N TRP A 111 3.33 -3.70 -2.51
CA TRP A 111 3.05 -5.09 -2.13
C TRP A 111 1.60 -5.49 -2.41
N LEU A 112 0.66 -4.58 -2.24
CA LEU A 112 -0.78 -4.89 -2.26
C LEU A 112 -1.45 -4.70 -3.63
N HIS A 113 -0.80 -4.05 -4.60
CA HIS A 113 -1.48 -3.61 -5.82
C HIS A 113 -2.15 -4.75 -6.61
N ASP A 114 -1.50 -5.91 -6.69
CA ASP A 114 -1.94 -7.04 -7.50
C ASP A 114 -2.62 -8.16 -6.69
N ILE A 115 -2.93 -7.95 -5.41
CA ILE A 115 -3.54 -8.99 -4.56
C ILE A 115 -4.92 -9.43 -5.05
N GLY A 116 -5.66 -8.55 -5.71
CA GLY A 116 -6.99 -8.85 -6.24
C GLY A 116 -6.98 -9.84 -7.41
N TYR A 117 -5.81 -10.32 -7.86
CA TYR A 117 -5.74 -11.49 -8.75
C TYR A 117 -6.01 -12.81 -8.01
N ALA A 118 -5.89 -12.85 -6.68
CA ALA A 118 -6.17 -14.05 -5.91
C ALA A 118 -7.65 -14.44 -6.07
N ALA A 119 -7.90 -15.70 -6.45
CA ALA A 119 -9.26 -16.19 -6.75
C ALA A 119 -10.23 -16.01 -5.57
N GLU A 120 -9.74 -16.10 -4.33
CA GLU A 120 -10.53 -15.90 -3.11
C GLU A 120 -11.00 -14.45 -2.90
N LEU A 121 -10.43 -13.48 -3.63
CA LEU A 121 -10.80 -12.07 -3.55
C LEU A 121 -11.68 -11.62 -4.72
N ALA A 122 -11.92 -12.47 -5.72
CA ALA A 122 -12.64 -12.10 -6.93
C ALA A 122 -14.11 -11.75 -6.62
N GLU A 123 -14.52 -10.52 -6.95
CA GLU A 123 -15.89 -10.03 -6.80
C GLU A 123 -16.42 -9.38 -8.08
N THR A 124 -15.55 -8.66 -8.78
CA THR A 124 -15.89 -7.93 -10.01
C THR A 124 -15.20 -8.49 -11.24
N GLY A 125 -14.14 -9.26 -11.04
CA GLY A 125 -13.21 -9.66 -12.11
C GLY A 125 -12.21 -8.56 -12.48
N MET A 126 -12.24 -7.40 -11.82
CA MET A 126 -11.26 -6.34 -11.95
C MET A 126 -10.37 -6.33 -10.70
N HIS A 127 -9.14 -6.82 -10.84
CA HIS A 127 -8.24 -7.07 -9.70
C HIS A 127 -7.96 -5.81 -8.87
N GLN A 128 -7.97 -4.62 -9.49
CA GLN A 128 -7.79 -3.37 -8.76
C GLN A 128 -8.92 -3.10 -7.77
N LEU A 129 -10.18 -3.30 -8.20
CA LEU A 129 -11.35 -3.11 -7.34
C LEU A 129 -11.46 -4.20 -6.29
N ASP A 130 -11.21 -5.45 -6.69
CA ASP A 130 -11.33 -6.61 -5.82
C ASP A 130 -10.30 -6.55 -4.68
N GLY A 131 -9.05 -6.20 -4.99
CA GLY A 131 -8.02 -5.93 -3.99
C GLY A 131 -8.37 -4.74 -3.08
N ALA A 132 -8.81 -3.62 -3.66
CA ALA A 132 -9.17 -2.44 -2.88
C ALA A 132 -10.38 -2.65 -1.95
N ALA A 133 -11.36 -3.45 -2.37
CA ALA A 133 -12.54 -3.82 -1.59
C ALA A 133 -12.15 -4.72 -0.41
N PHE A 134 -11.30 -5.72 -0.65
CA PHE A 134 -10.74 -6.56 0.41
C PHE A 134 -10.01 -5.72 1.45
N LEU A 135 -9.08 -4.84 1.03
CA LEU A 135 -8.31 -4.00 1.95
C LEU A 135 -9.18 -3.08 2.79
N LEU A 136 -10.24 -2.51 2.20
CA LEU A 136 -11.18 -1.67 2.93
C LEU A 136 -11.91 -2.46 4.03
N ARG A 137 -12.29 -3.72 3.78
CA ARG A 137 -12.88 -4.60 4.81
C ARG A 137 -11.90 -4.99 5.91
N GLN A 138 -10.60 -5.05 5.60
CA GLN A 138 -9.53 -5.29 6.57
C GLN A 138 -9.16 -4.04 7.39
N GLY A 139 -9.88 -2.91 7.23
CA GLY A 139 -9.63 -1.68 7.99
C GLY A 139 -8.39 -0.90 7.53
N ILE A 140 -7.85 -1.20 6.35
CA ILE A 140 -6.68 -0.50 5.80
C ILE A 140 -7.04 0.94 5.43
N PRO A 141 -6.12 1.92 5.64
CA PRO A 141 -6.39 3.32 5.35
C PRO A 141 -6.91 3.53 3.91
N ARG A 142 -8.00 4.30 3.77
CA ARG A 142 -8.68 4.55 2.48
C ARG A 142 -7.74 5.01 1.36
N ARG A 143 -6.68 5.75 1.70
CA ARG A 143 -5.67 6.21 0.75
C ARG A 143 -4.94 5.05 0.06
N ILE A 144 -4.54 4.02 0.80
CA ILE A 144 -3.89 2.82 0.23
C ILE A 144 -4.88 2.04 -0.62
N CYS A 145 -6.11 1.84 -0.13
CA CYS A 145 -7.15 1.19 -0.91
C CYS A 145 -7.40 1.92 -2.24
N ALA A 146 -7.40 3.25 -2.23
CA ALA A 146 -7.57 4.04 -3.44
C ALA A 146 -6.37 3.98 -4.39
N LEU A 147 -5.14 3.97 -3.88
CA LEU A 147 -3.93 3.74 -4.68
C LEU A 147 -3.98 2.37 -5.37
N VAL A 148 -4.39 1.32 -4.65
CA VAL A 148 -4.61 -0.02 -5.21
C VAL A 148 -5.73 -0.01 -6.25
N ALA A 149 -6.86 0.66 -5.99
CA ALA A 149 -7.98 0.73 -6.92
C ALA A 149 -7.62 1.43 -8.25
N HIS A 150 -6.74 2.43 -8.20
CA HIS A 150 -6.37 3.27 -9.35
C HIS A 150 -5.05 2.89 -10.01
N HIS A 151 -4.36 1.85 -9.55
CA HIS A 151 -3.04 1.52 -10.09
C HIS A 151 -3.10 1.19 -11.60
N ALA A 152 -2.00 1.48 -12.30
CA ALA A 152 -1.84 1.24 -13.73
C ALA A 152 -2.97 1.82 -14.61
N GLY A 153 -3.58 2.96 -14.24
CA GLY A 153 -4.62 3.58 -15.07
C GLY A 153 -5.89 2.76 -15.17
N ALA A 154 -6.28 2.14 -14.07
CA ALA A 154 -7.48 1.32 -13.90
C ALA A 154 -8.77 1.99 -14.42
N SER A 155 -8.86 3.33 -14.39
CA SER A 155 -10.05 4.07 -14.85
C SER A 155 -10.47 3.75 -16.28
N ALA A 156 -9.52 3.67 -17.22
CA ALA A 156 -9.83 3.35 -18.61
C ALA A 156 -10.31 1.89 -18.78
N VAL A 157 -9.81 0.97 -17.95
CA VAL A 157 -10.31 -0.42 -17.95
C VAL A 157 -11.73 -0.45 -17.37
N ALA A 158 -11.95 0.21 -16.22
CA ALA A 158 -13.25 0.28 -15.56
C ALA A 158 -14.33 0.86 -16.48
N GLU A 159 -14.00 1.86 -17.30
CA GLU A 159 -14.91 2.40 -18.31
C GLU A 159 -15.31 1.35 -19.35
N LEU A 160 -14.33 0.63 -19.90
CA LEU A 160 -14.58 -0.40 -20.92
C LEU A 160 -15.43 -1.57 -20.43
N ILE A 161 -15.37 -1.88 -19.14
CA ILE A 161 -16.11 -3.02 -18.54
C ILE A 161 -17.30 -2.59 -17.67
N GLY A 162 -17.69 -1.31 -17.71
CA GLY A 162 -18.89 -0.80 -17.01
C GLY A 162 -18.76 -0.69 -15.49
N LEU A 163 -17.54 -0.60 -14.95
CA LEU A 163 -17.25 -0.51 -13.52
C LEU A 163 -16.83 0.89 -13.04
N SER A 164 -16.91 1.92 -13.90
CA SER A 164 -16.57 3.31 -13.52
C SER A 164 -17.28 3.79 -12.26
N GLY A 165 -18.56 3.44 -12.07
CA GLY A 165 -19.33 3.80 -10.89
C GLY A 165 -18.78 3.17 -9.60
N ARG A 166 -18.29 1.94 -9.66
CA ARG A 166 -17.62 1.28 -8.51
C ARG A 166 -16.28 1.91 -8.21
N LEU A 167 -15.50 2.20 -9.25
CA LEU A 167 -14.18 2.85 -9.10
C LEU A 167 -14.29 4.25 -8.52
N ALA A 168 -15.36 4.99 -8.84
CA ALA A 168 -15.60 6.33 -8.30
C ALA A 168 -15.73 6.40 -6.76
N GLY A 169 -15.96 5.26 -6.08
CA GLY A 169 -15.91 5.17 -4.62
C GLY A 169 -14.52 5.37 -4.01
N TYR A 170 -13.48 5.34 -4.84
CA TYR A 170 -12.07 5.54 -4.48
C TYR A 170 -11.54 6.81 -5.14
N ALA A 171 -10.84 7.67 -4.40
CA ALA A 171 -10.27 8.91 -4.94
C ALA A 171 -8.95 8.64 -5.72
N ASP A 172 -8.84 9.09 -6.97
CA ASP A 172 -7.54 9.17 -7.66
C ASP A 172 -6.81 10.42 -7.16
N GLU A 173 -5.83 10.22 -6.27
CA GLU A 173 -5.14 11.33 -5.61
C GLU A 173 -4.21 12.14 -6.53
N ARG A 174 -3.86 11.61 -7.71
CA ARG A 174 -2.98 12.25 -8.72
C ARG A 174 -1.72 12.90 -8.13
N THR A 175 -1.15 12.29 -7.08
CA THR A 175 0.06 12.76 -6.41
C THR A 175 1.32 12.06 -6.95
N ALA A 176 2.49 12.49 -6.46
CA ALA A 176 3.76 11.80 -6.70
C ALA A 176 3.79 10.33 -6.22
N VAL A 177 3.03 9.99 -5.16
CA VAL A 177 2.95 8.59 -4.67
C VAL A 177 2.19 7.72 -5.66
N ARG A 178 1.08 8.23 -6.18
CA ARG A 178 0.30 7.57 -7.23
C ARG A 178 1.13 7.33 -8.48
N ASP A 179 1.86 8.35 -8.94
CA ASP A 179 2.73 8.21 -10.10
C ASP A 179 3.91 7.26 -9.84
N ALA A 180 4.50 7.30 -8.65
CA ALA A 180 5.55 6.36 -8.25
C ALA A 180 5.07 4.91 -8.23
N LEU A 181 3.85 4.64 -7.72
CA LEU A 181 3.26 3.30 -7.75
C LEU A 181 3.09 2.80 -9.19
N TRP A 182 2.59 3.67 -10.08
CA TRP A 182 2.44 3.35 -11.50
C TRP A 182 3.80 3.12 -12.17
N TYR A 183 4.79 3.96 -11.87
CA TYR A 183 6.16 3.78 -12.33
C TYR A 183 6.67 2.39 -11.93
N CYS A 184 6.60 2.03 -10.64
CA CYS A 184 7.10 0.75 -10.14
C CYS A 184 6.45 -0.47 -10.83
N ASP A 185 5.14 -0.48 -11.05
CA ASP A 185 4.46 -1.55 -11.80
C ASP A 185 4.91 -1.57 -13.28
N MET A 186 4.86 -0.42 -13.93
CA MET A 186 5.08 -0.31 -15.37
C MET A 186 6.56 -0.33 -15.78
N THR A 187 7.49 -0.37 -14.83
CA THR A 187 8.92 -0.62 -15.04
C THR A 187 9.41 -1.93 -14.42
N THR A 188 8.49 -2.83 -14.10
CA THR A 188 8.79 -4.19 -13.59
C THR A 188 8.19 -5.26 -14.51
N SER A 189 8.99 -6.25 -14.89
CA SER A 189 8.55 -7.37 -15.73
C SER A 189 7.60 -8.30 -14.98
N PRO A 190 6.87 -9.20 -15.67
CA PRO A 190 6.09 -10.24 -15.00
C PRO A 190 6.90 -11.16 -14.09
N ASP A 191 8.22 -11.20 -14.26
CA ASP A 191 9.13 -12.06 -13.50
C ASP A 191 9.86 -11.28 -12.39
N GLY A 192 9.52 -9.99 -12.20
CA GLY A 192 10.04 -9.14 -11.12
C GLY A 192 11.31 -8.36 -11.48
N GLU A 193 11.73 -8.38 -12.75
CA GLU A 193 12.96 -7.74 -13.21
C GLU A 193 12.72 -6.29 -13.67
N PRO A 194 13.66 -5.36 -13.41
CA PRO A 194 13.56 -3.99 -13.94
C PRO A 194 13.56 -3.98 -15.47
N VAL A 195 12.60 -3.27 -16.06
CA VAL A 195 12.48 -3.08 -17.51
C VAL A 195 12.08 -1.64 -17.84
N SER A 196 12.35 -1.20 -19.06
CA SER A 196 11.85 0.10 -19.50
C SER A 196 10.33 0.06 -19.72
N PHE A 197 9.67 1.21 -19.56
CA PHE A 197 8.24 1.35 -19.84
C PHE A 197 7.87 0.85 -21.24
N ALA A 198 8.67 1.20 -22.25
CA ALA A 198 8.45 0.75 -23.63
C ALA A 198 8.49 -0.79 -23.76
N LYS A 199 9.49 -1.44 -23.15
CA LYS A 199 9.56 -2.91 -23.11
C LYS A 199 8.36 -3.51 -22.38
N ARG A 200 7.95 -2.91 -21.26
CA ARG A 200 6.80 -3.38 -20.48
C ARG A 200 5.48 -3.29 -21.23
N MET A 201 5.25 -2.20 -21.97
CA MET A 201 4.04 -2.03 -22.79
C MET A 201 4.03 -2.97 -24.01
N ALA A 202 5.19 -3.21 -24.63
CA ALA A 202 5.31 -4.20 -25.71
C ALA A 202 5.01 -5.63 -25.22
N GLU A 203 5.58 -6.02 -24.06
CA GLU A 203 5.30 -7.30 -23.40
C GLU A 203 3.81 -7.48 -23.08
N LEU A 204 3.17 -6.43 -22.52
CA LEU A 204 1.77 -6.47 -22.14
C LEU A 204 0.86 -6.77 -23.34
N ARG A 205 1.10 -6.10 -24.47
CA ARG A 205 0.37 -6.31 -25.73
C ARG A 205 0.57 -7.72 -26.26
N ALA A 206 1.81 -8.21 -26.28
CA ALA A 206 2.14 -9.54 -26.78
C ALA A 206 1.49 -10.66 -25.94
N ARG A 207 1.47 -10.52 -24.61
CA ARG A 207 0.96 -11.57 -23.71
C ARG A 207 -0.57 -11.64 -23.63
N ARG A 208 -1.28 -10.51 -23.70
CA ARG A 208 -2.73 -10.45 -23.45
C ARG A 208 -3.59 -10.43 -24.72
N GLY A 209 -3.01 -10.14 -25.88
CA GLY A 209 -3.76 -10.05 -27.14
C GLY A 209 -4.60 -8.76 -27.25
N PRO A 210 -5.10 -8.45 -28.46
CA PRO A 210 -5.73 -7.15 -28.74
C PRO A 210 -7.11 -6.96 -28.10
N ASP A 211 -7.84 -8.05 -27.80
CA ASP A 211 -9.20 -7.99 -27.28
C ASP A 211 -9.27 -7.87 -25.75
N ASP A 212 -8.17 -8.13 -25.04
CA ASP A 212 -8.10 -7.98 -23.58
C ASP A 212 -8.40 -6.51 -23.19
N PRO A 213 -9.33 -6.25 -22.25
CA PRO A 213 -9.70 -4.90 -21.83
C PRO A 213 -8.50 -4.03 -21.41
N VAL A 214 -7.47 -4.63 -20.82
CA VAL A 214 -6.24 -3.92 -20.43
C VAL A 214 -5.48 -3.42 -21.66
N VAL A 215 -5.42 -4.21 -22.73
CA VAL A 215 -4.75 -3.83 -23.98
C VAL A 215 -5.58 -2.78 -24.73
N ARG A 216 -6.90 -2.94 -24.79
CA ARG A 216 -7.81 -1.94 -25.38
C ARG A 216 -7.73 -0.58 -24.66
N ALA A 217 -7.64 -0.59 -23.32
CA ALA A 217 -7.52 0.62 -22.52
C ALA A 217 -6.25 1.43 -22.81
N LEU A 218 -5.19 0.80 -23.33
CA LEU A 218 -3.95 1.51 -23.68
C LEU A 218 -4.17 2.61 -24.72
N ALA A 219 -5.12 2.43 -25.65
CA ALA A 219 -5.47 3.45 -26.62
C ALA A 219 -5.92 4.77 -25.96
N ALA A 220 -6.57 4.69 -24.79
CA ALA A 220 -7.04 5.84 -24.04
C ALA A 220 -6.02 6.34 -22.99
N ASN A 221 -5.27 5.46 -22.33
CA ASN A 221 -4.49 5.81 -21.14
C ASN A 221 -2.96 5.73 -21.27
N GLU A 222 -2.39 5.22 -22.37
CA GLU A 222 -0.93 5.04 -22.49
C GLU A 222 -0.15 6.35 -22.37
N LYS A 223 -0.70 7.46 -22.90
CA LYS A 223 -0.08 8.79 -22.77
C LYS A 223 0.05 9.23 -21.31
N GLU A 224 -0.98 9.00 -20.50
CA GLU A 224 -0.96 9.35 -19.08
C GLU A 224 -0.09 8.39 -18.27
N ARG A 225 -0.09 7.09 -18.60
CA ARG A 225 0.85 6.11 -18.02
C ARG A 225 2.30 6.53 -18.25
N ALA A 226 2.64 6.91 -19.49
CA ALA A 226 3.97 7.40 -19.82
C ALA A 226 4.29 8.74 -19.13
N ALA A 227 3.29 9.60 -18.93
CA ALA A 227 3.46 10.86 -18.21
C ALA A 227 3.75 10.64 -16.72
N ALA A 228 3.05 9.72 -16.06
CA ALA A 228 3.33 9.31 -14.68
C ALA A 228 4.77 8.81 -14.52
N VAL A 229 5.22 7.91 -15.40
CA VAL A 229 6.61 7.41 -15.43
C VAL A 229 7.61 8.55 -15.53
N ARG A 230 7.42 9.47 -16.49
CA ARG A 230 8.32 10.63 -16.66
C ARG A 230 8.33 11.56 -15.46
N ARG A 231 7.21 11.75 -14.76
CA ARG A 231 7.14 12.57 -13.55
C ARG A 231 7.96 11.94 -12.42
N THR A 232 7.90 10.62 -12.26
CA THR A 232 8.73 9.89 -11.28
C THR A 232 10.21 9.90 -11.66
N GLU A 233 10.57 9.71 -12.94
CA GLU A 233 11.96 9.82 -13.39
C GLU A 233 12.57 11.20 -13.10
N LYS A 234 11.82 12.28 -13.35
CA LYS A 234 12.23 13.65 -13.01
C LYS A 234 12.41 13.85 -11.50
N LEU A 235 11.51 13.28 -10.70
CA LEU A 235 11.61 13.34 -9.24
C LEU A 235 12.89 12.65 -8.75
N LEU A 236 13.23 11.49 -9.31
CA LEU A 236 14.46 10.76 -8.97
C LEU A 236 15.72 11.52 -9.38
N ALA A 237 15.72 12.11 -10.58
CA ALA A 237 16.84 12.92 -11.05
C ALA A 237 17.07 14.15 -10.15
N ALA A 238 15.99 14.80 -9.69
CA ALA A 238 16.08 15.94 -8.78
C ALA A 238 16.55 15.56 -7.37
N ALA A 239 16.23 14.36 -6.89
CA ALA A 239 16.66 13.88 -5.58
C ALA A 239 18.12 13.39 -5.56
N ALA A 240 18.70 13.12 -6.73
CA ALA A 240 20.10 12.70 -6.89
C ALA A 240 21.06 13.88 -7.15
N ALA A 241 20.52 15.08 -7.36
CA ALA A 241 21.27 16.32 -7.56
C ALA A 241 21.50 17.04 -6.23
#